data_AF-A0A3G8MBH1-F1
#
_entry.id   AF-A0A3G8MBH1-F1
#
_cell.length_a   1.000
_cell.length_b   1.000
_cell.length_c   1.000
_cell.angle_alpha   90.00
_cell.angle_beta   90.00
_cell.angle_gamma   90.00
#
_symmetry.space_group_name_H-M   'P 1'
#
loop_
_entity.id
_entity.type
_entity.pdbx_description
1 polymer ?
#
loop_
_entity_poly.entity_id
_entity_poly.type
_entity_poly.pdbx_seq_one_letter_code
_entity_poly.pdbx_strand_id
1 'polypeptide(L)'
;MLRVSFLPRAAPFVIACALLAAPAIAQMSNAQKDAPDSPAATERRARPALERENFDRPTADAPREADEQQQTHERQGLEKQQEADAPQGVDEQQRVDERQATDARESLARALRDWSNEEPDDSRSVQRSEIAAYYKNRDYTPIWRDADGFTKTAKSALDTLRDAGRDGLRVKTPAQESSWNAEAELALSEAVADYAAQASGARVNPATISPDIEERPSVVKPAQALDAIAEAGDDAGARLAAFNPPHPAYAALREKLAELRAARGHPRREATAAHESDARPITNFASLPEAKAKRVEAEIIANMERWRWEPRDMGATRLEVNIPQFETTFTRDNQIVFRARVVVGKKTSPTPVFSDVMPYLIINPTWTVPESIIEKELEPKTGGKLTKLRARGYTVTYRNGKPFVQQEPGEKNALGRLKFVFPNDLLIYMHDTPQKKLFARAKRAYSHGCVRVQNPFKLAEEVIGRPGYDEKRLKALIGKKERRINLAKPIPVHIEYFTAVVNDDGALKLYDDIYGYSAKVRSALAL
;
A
#
# COMPACT_ATOMS: atom_id res chain seq x y z
N MET A 1 51.10 -5.67 -48.74
CA MET A 1 50.74 -6.93 -48.04
C MET A 1 49.70 -6.60 -46.96
N LEU A 2 48.81 -7.56 -46.68
CA LEU A 2 47.58 -7.52 -45.88
C LEU A 2 47.23 -6.23 -45.08
N ARG A 3 46.09 -5.62 -45.44
CA ARG A 3 45.20 -4.94 -44.47
C ARG A 3 44.31 -6.01 -43.83
N VAL A 4 44.12 -5.96 -42.51
CA VAL A 4 43.13 -6.79 -41.80
C VAL A 4 42.12 -5.88 -41.13
N SER A 5 40.86 -5.96 -41.57
CA SER A 5 39.73 -5.23 -40.99
C SER A 5 39.04 -6.10 -39.95
N PHE A 6 38.84 -5.59 -38.74
CA PHE A 6 38.00 -6.25 -37.72
C PHE A 6 36.57 -5.71 -37.77
N LEU A 7 35.62 -6.62 -38.00
CA LEU A 7 34.18 -6.42 -37.84
C LEU A 7 33.71 -7.23 -36.62
N PRO A 8 32.98 -6.64 -35.65
CA PRO A 8 32.37 -7.41 -34.58
C PRO A 8 31.10 -8.11 -35.08
N ARG A 9 31.06 -9.44 -34.96
CA ARG A 9 29.91 -10.24 -35.39
C ARG A 9 28.95 -10.46 -34.21
N ALA A 10 27.92 -9.63 -34.11
CA ALA A 10 26.81 -9.89 -33.21
C ALA A 10 25.92 -11.02 -33.77
N ALA A 11 25.52 -11.95 -32.91
CA ALA A 11 24.57 -13.02 -33.25
C ALA A 11 23.44 -13.02 -32.20
N PRO A 12 22.16 -12.95 -32.59
CA PRO A 12 21.04 -13.01 -31.66
C PRO A 12 20.77 -14.46 -31.24
N PHE A 13 20.74 -14.73 -29.94
CA PHE A 13 20.24 -16.00 -29.40
C PHE A 13 18.71 -15.98 -29.41
N VAL A 14 18.10 -16.69 -30.37
CA VAL A 14 16.66 -16.95 -30.37
C VAL A 14 16.40 -18.15 -29.46
N ILE A 15 15.86 -17.91 -28.26
CA ILE A 15 15.37 -18.97 -27.39
C ILE A 15 13.90 -19.24 -27.74
N ALA A 16 13.64 -20.39 -28.35
CA ALA A 16 12.28 -20.84 -28.65
C ALA A 16 11.56 -21.23 -27.34
N CYS A 17 10.45 -20.55 -27.04
CA CYS A 17 9.54 -20.98 -25.98
C CYS A 17 8.76 -22.24 -26.41
N ALA A 18 9.14 -23.40 -25.87
CA ALA A 18 8.34 -24.61 -25.97
C ALA A 18 7.18 -24.53 -24.97
N LEU A 19 5.97 -24.30 -25.48
CA LEU A 19 4.72 -24.48 -24.73
C LEU A 19 4.58 -25.94 -24.28
N LEU A 20 4.59 -26.18 -22.98
CA LEU A 20 4.17 -27.45 -22.38
C LEU A 20 2.76 -27.30 -21.81
N ALA A 21 1.84 -28.14 -22.30
CA ALA A 21 0.43 -28.07 -21.99
C ALA A 21 0.13 -28.54 -20.55
N ALA A 22 -0.83 -27.87 -19.90
CA ALA A 22 -1.47 -28.36 -18.69
C ALA A 22 -2.50 -29.46 -19.05
N PRO A 23 -2.62 -30.55 -18.27
CA PRO A 23 -3.67 -31.53 -18.47
C PRO A 23 -5.02 -31.00 -17.94
N ALA A 24 -6.05 -31.09 -18.77
CA ALA A 24 -7.42 -30.82 -18.36
C ALA A 24 -7.93 -31.88 -17.38
N ILE A 25 -8.71 -31.47 -16.37
CA ILE A 25 -9.52 -32.38 -15.55
C ILE A 25 -10.98 -32.19 -15.96
N ALA A 26 -11.65 -33.31 -16.23
CA ALA A 26 -12.96 -33.34 -16.88
C ALA A 26 -14.10 -32.86 -15.97
N GLN A 27 -15.07 -32.17 -16.59
CA GLN A 27 -16.42 -32.06 -16.04
C GLN A 27 -17.12 -33.44 -16.16
N MET A 28 -17.75 -33.90 -15.08
CA MET A 28 -18.79 -34.92 -15.15
C MET A 28 -20.09 -34.35 -14.60
N SER A 29 -21.18 -34.74 -15.23
CA SER A 29 -22.51 -34.15 -15.06
C SER A 29 -23.51 -35.21 -14.59
N ASN A 30 -24.31 -34.80 -13.60
CA ASN A 30 -25.74 -35.07 -13.42
C ASN A 30 -26.24 -36.12 -12.40
N ALA A 31 -27.35 -35.69 -11.77
CA ALA A 31 -28.44 -36.45 -11.13
C ALA A 31 -28.19 -37.27 -9.84
N GLN A 32 -29.13 -37.40 -8.88
CA GLN A 32 -30.33 -36.63 -8.46
C GLN A 32 -30.86 -37.27 -7.14
N LYS A 33 -31.80 -36.60 -6.43
CA LYS A 33 -32.59 -37.10 -5.26
C LYS A 33 -31.89 -37.07 -3.87
N ASP A 34 -32.52 -36.72 -2.74
CA ASP A 34 -33.90 -36.26 -2.42
C ASP A 34 -33.84 -35.21 -1.27
N ALA A 35 -34.94 -34.46 -1.07
CA ALA A 35 -35.20 -33.56 0.07
C ALA A 35 -36.57 -33.93 0.73
N PRO A 36 -36.87 -33.54 1.98
CA PRO A 36 -37.27 -32.16 2.32
C PRO A 36 -36.59 -31.69 3.65
N ASP A 37 -36.97 -30.65 4.41
CA ASP A 37 -38.10 -29.70 4.37
C ASP A 37 -37.73 -28.36 5.05
N SER A 38 -38.49 -27.28 4.82
CA SER A 38 -38.59 -26.06 5.67
C SER A 38 -39.72 -25.11 5.21
N PRO A 39 -40.64 -24.69 6.09
CA PRO A 39 -41.63 -23.63 5.85
C PRO A 39 -41.14 -22.25 6.38
N ALA A 40 -41.71 -21.10 6.05
CA ALA A 40 -42.60 -20.68 4.95
C ALA A 40 -42.61 -19.14 4.91
N ALA A 41 -42.94 -18.55 3.75
CA ALA A 41 -43.31 -17.14 3.61
C ALA A 41 -44.57 -17.03 2.75
N THR A 42 -45.44 -16.05 3.00
CA THR A 42 -46.76 -15.96 2.36
C THR A 42 -46.99 -14.60 1.72
N GLU A 43 -47.11 -14.58 0.39
CA GLU A 43 -47.76 -13.48 -0.33
C GLU A 43 -49.27 -13.76 -0.50
N ARG A 44 -50.07 -12.70 -0.63
CA ARG A 44 -51.47 -12.79 -1.07
C ARG A 44 -51.71 -11.88 -2.27
N ARG A 45 -52.36 -12.42 -3.30
CA ARG A 45 -52.86 -11.70 -4.49
C ARG A 45 -54.39 -11.58 -4.47
N ALA A 46 -54.89 -10.66 -5.29
CA ALA A 46 -56.27 -10.18 -5.38
C ALA A 46 -57.39 -11.21 -5.67
N ARG A 47 -58.64 -10.78 -5.48
CA ARG A 47 -59.89 -11.41 -5.97
C ARG A 47 -60.93 -10.33 -6.40
N PRO A 48 -62.00 -10.68 -7.16
CA PRO A 48 -62.51 -9.82 -8.24
C PRO A 48 -63.95 -9.26 -8.04
N ALA A 49 -64.51 -8.70 -9.12
CA ALA A 49 -65.73 -7.88 -9.18
C ALA A 49 -67.06 -8.62 -9.43
N LEU A 50 -68.16 -7.97 -9.00
CA LEU A 50 -69.60 -8.18 -9.29
C LEU A 50 -70.31 -6.82 -9.03
N GLU A 51 -71.44 -6.41 -9.65
CA GLU A 51 -72.20 -6.99 -10.77
C GLU A 51 -72.83 -5.90 -11.70
N ARG A 52 -74.16 -5.70 -11.71
CA ARG A 52 -74.94 -4.69 -12.49
C ARG A 52 -76.28 -4.41 -11.78
N GLU A 53 -76.85 -3.20 -11.91
CA GLU A 53 -78.30 -2.97 -11.96
C GLU A 53 -78.65 -1.74 -12.84
N ASN A 54 -79.89 -1.71 -13.37
CA ASN A 54 -80.44 -0.74 -14.34
C ASN A 54 -81.87 -0.35 -13.92
N PHE A 55 -82.20 0.93 -13.85
CA PHE A 55 -83.55 1.55 -13.86
C PHE A 55 -83.32 3.09 -13.94
N ASP A 56 -84.09 3.96 -14.62
CA ASP A 56 -85.27 3.83 -15.49
C ASP A 56 -85.30 5.03 -16.49
N ARG A 57 -86.26 5.08 -17.44
CA ARG A 57 -86.51 6.22 -18.37
C ARG A 57 -87.93 6.76 -18.19
N PRO A 58 -88.21 8.05 -18.45
CA PRO A 58 -88.87 8.36 -19.74
C PRO A 58 -88.54 9.71 -20.42
N THR A 59 -89.02 9.80 -21.65
CA THR A 59 -88.96 10.82 -22.71
C THR A 59 -89.57 12.20 -22.41
N ALA A 60 -89.06 13.27 -23.05
CA ALA A 60 -89.78 14.00 -24.13
C ALA A 60 -88.95 15.13 -24.80
N ASP A 61 -89.25 15.36 -26.09
CA ASP A 61 -89.08 16.55 -26.94
C ASP A 61 -87.72 17.26 -27.20
N ALA A 62 -87.53 17.54 -28.50
CA ALA A 62 -86.56 18.45 -29.13
C ALA A 62 -87.34 19.66 -29.70
N PRO A 63 -86.79 20.60 -30.53
CA PRO A 63 -85.40 20.79 -30.98
C PRO A 63 -84.90 22.26 -30.95
N ARG A 64 -83.59 22.49 -31.17
CA ARG A 64 -83.01 23.36 -32.25
C ARG A 64 -81.57 23.80 -31.99
N GLU A 65 -80.73 23.55 -32.99
CA GLU A 65 -79.72 24.43 -33.60
C GLU A 65 -79.35 25.73 -32.83
N ALA A 66 -78.13 25.76 -32.25
CA ALA A 66 -77.14 26.84 -32.39
C ALA A 66 -75.96 26.69 -31.40
N ASP A 67 -74.97 25.80 -31.65
CA ASP A 67 -73.72 25.84 -30.86
C ASP A 67 -72.45 25.18 -31.48
N GLU A 68 -72.31 25.14 -32.82
CA GLU A 68 -71.09 24.60 -33.49
C GLU A 68 -70.05 25.66 -33.89
N GLN A 69 -70.17 26.91 -33.40
CA GLN A 69 -69.20 27.98 -33.71
C GLN A 69 -68.49 28.60 -32.49
N GLN A 70 -68.86 28.28 -31.25
CA GLN A 70 -68.13 28.75 -30.06
C GLN A 70 -67.04 27.78 -29.56
N GLN A 71 -67.21 26.46 -29.70
CA GLN A 71 -66.22 25.49 -29.21
C GLN A 71 -64.89 25.46 -30.01
N THR A 72 -64.88 25.96 -31.24
CA THR A 72 -63.66 26.03 -32.08
C THR A 72 -62.76 27.20 -31.70
N HIS A 73 -63.31 28.29 -31.15
CA HIS A 73 -62.53 29.46 -30.75
C HIS A 73 -61.95 29.36 -29.33
N GLU A 74 -62.62 28.68 -28.40
CA GLU A 74 -62.06 28.48 -27.04
C GLU A 74 -60.86 27.52 -27.04
N ARG A 75 -60.86 26.46 -27.87
CA ARG A 75 -59.69 25.57 -27.98
C ARG A 75 -58.46 26.26 -28.58
N GLN A 76 -58.64 27.09 -29.62
CA GLN A 76 -57.53 27.86 -30.21
C GLN A 76 -57.06 29.02 -29.33
N GLY A 77 -57.89 29.52 -28.41
CA GLY A 77 -57.49 30.48 -27.38
C GLY A 77 -56.65 29.84 -26.27
N LEU A 78 -57.05 28.66 -25.79
CA LEU A 78 -56.36 27.96 -24.71
C LEU A 78 -54.99 27.39 -25.11
N GLU A 79 -54.84 26.85 -26.33
CA GLU A 79 -53.53 26.40 -26.81
C GLU A 79 -52.55 27.57 -26.98
N LYS A 80 -53.02 28.74 -27.48
CA LYS A 80 -52.18 29.95 -27.60
C LYS A 80 -51.89 30.68 -26.28
N GLN A 81 -52.63 30.39 -25.20
CA GLN A 81 -52.31 30.92 -23.87
C GLN A 81 -51.48 29.95 -23.01
N GLN A 82 -51.47 28.64 -23.31
CA GLN A 82 -50.54 27.71 -22.67
C GLN A 82 -49.12 27.73 -23.28
N GLU A 83 -48.96 28.11 -24.56
CA GLU A 83 -47.62 28.39 -25.14
C GLU A 83 -47.03 29.75 -24.70
N ALA A 84 -47.85 30.66 -24.14
CA ALA A 84 -47.42 32.02 -23.81
C ALA A 84 -46.92 32.21 -22.36
N ASP A 85 -47.12 31.23 -21.47
CA ASP A 85 -46.76 31.31 -20.04
C ASP A 85 -45.88 30.12 -19.57
N ALA A 86 -45.23 29.44 -20.53
CA ALA A 86 -44.06 28.63 -20.22
C ALA A 86 -42.91 29.56 -19.79
N PRO A 87 -42.15 29.26 -18.71
CA PRO A 87 -41.19 30.20 -18.15
C PRO A 87 -40.00 30.42 -19.09
N GLN A 88 -40.06 31.49 -19.88
CA GLN A 88 -39.03 31.86 -20.87
C GLN A 88 -37.61 31.95 -20.26
N GLY A 89 -37.51 32.30 -18.97
CA GLY A 89 -36.24 32.34 -18.25
C GLY A 89 -35.57 30.97 -18.02
N VAL A 90 -36.29 29.84 -18.06
CA VAL A 90 -35.68 28.50 -17.89
C VAL A 90 -34.93 28.10 -19.16
N ASP A 91 -35.53 28.34 -20.32
CA ASP A 91 -34.95 28.09 -21.65
C ASP A 91 -33.81 29.09 -21.97
N GLU A 92 -33.88 30.33 -21.46
CA GLU A 92 -32.76 31.27 -21.54
C GLU A 92 -31.59 30.87 -20.64
N GLN A 93 -31.83 30.49 -19.37
CA GLN A 93 -30.77 30.06 -18.45
C GLN A 93 -30.06 28.79 -18.96
N GLN A 94 -30.81 27.78 -19.41
CA GLN A 94 -30.23 26.56 -19.99
C GLN A 94 -29.32 26.87 -21.18
N ARG A 95 -29.73 27.79 -22.08
CA ARG A 95 -28.88 28.25 -23.18
C ARG A 95 -27.68 29.09 -22.75
N VAL A 96 -27.68 29.69 -21.57
CA VAL A 96 -26.50 30.35 -21.00
C VAL A 96 -25.54 29.30 -20.44
N ASP A 97 -26.06 28.34 -19.66
CA ASP A 97 -25.27 27.27 -19.03
C ASP A 97 -24.59 26.39 -20.09
N GLU A 98 -25.28 26.01 -21.17
CA GLU A 98 -24.71 25.24 -22.29
C GLU A 98 -23.58 25.97 -23.02
N ARG A 99 -23.71 27.29 -23.20
CA ARG A 99 -22.65 28.12 -23.81
C ARG A 99 -21.43 28.21 -22.89
N GLN A 100 -21.64 28.47 -21.60
CA GLN A 100 -20.55 28.50 -20.62
C GLN A 100 -19.83 27.14 -20.50
N ALA A 101 -20.56 26.03 -20.58
CA ALA A 101 -20.00 24.68 -20.58
C ALA A 101 -19.17 24.39 -21.85
N THR A 102 -19.61 24.90 -23.00
CA THR A 102 -18.87 24.80 -24.27
C THR A 102 -17.59 25.62 -24.24
N ASP A 103 -17.66 26.89 -23.82
CA ASP A 103 -16.49 27.76 -23.65
C ASP A 103 -15.45 27.17 -22.68
N ALA A 104 -15.92 26.52 -21.61
CA ALA A 104 -15.06 25.83 -20.64
C ALA A 104 -14.29 24.67 -21.27
N ARG A 105 -14.97 23.80 -22.03
CA ARG A 105 -14.35 22.68 -22.77
C ARG A 105 -13.33 23.17 -23.78
N GLU A 106 -13.64 24.21 -24.54
CA GLU A 106 -12.72 24.79 -25.53
C GLU A 106 -11.53 25.51 -24.90
N SER A 107 -11.72 26.15 -23.73
CA SER A 107 -10.62 26.74 -22.95
C SER A 107 -9.68 25.66 -22.42
N LEU A 108 -10.22 24.58 -21.86
CA LEU A 108 -9.43 23.46 -21.35
C LEU A 108 -8.70 22.70 -22.47
N ALA A 109 -9.38 22.45 -23.60
CA ALA A 109 -8.77 21.85 -24.78
C ALA A 109 -7.66 22.71 -25.40
N ARG A 110 -7.73 24.05 -25.27
CA ARG A 110 -6.62 24.95 -25.64
C ARG A 110 -5.43 24.78 -24.68
N ALA A 111 -5.64 24.95 -23.39
CA ALA A 111 -4.56 24.85 -22.38
C ALA A 111 -3.83 23.49 -22.41
N LEU A 112 -4.55 22.40 -22.66
CA LEU A 112 -3.95 21.06 -22.81
C LEU A 112 -3.16 20.86 -24.12
N ARG A 113 -3.48 21.60 -25.18
CA ARG A 113 -2.63 21.62 -26.39
C ARG A 113 -1.32 22.36 -26.13
N ASP A 114 -1.35 23.42 -25.33
CA ASP A 114 -0.14 24.16 -24.98
C ASP A 114 0.83 23.30 -24.16
N TRP A 115 0.32 22.48 -23.23
CA TRP A 115 1.13 21.45 -22.55
C TRP A 115 1.78 20.45 -23.50
N SER A 116 1.10 20.04 -24.58
CA SER A 116 1.66 19.08 -25.55
C SER A 116 2.78 19.65 -26.44
N ASN A 117 3.06 20.96 -26.35
CA ASN A 117 4.14 21.63 -27.04
C ASN A 117 5.39 21.85 -26.14
N GLU A 118 5.32 21.52 -24.85
CA GLU A 118 6.49 21.49 -23.95
C GLU A 118 7.32 20.21 -24.20
N GLU A 119 8.65 20.30 -24.27
CA GLU A 119 9.48 19.11 -24.50
C GLU A 119 9.45 18.13 -23.30
N PRO A 120 9.25 16.82 -23.52
CA PRO A 120 9.14 15.84 -22.44
C PRO A 120 10.52 15.38 -21.93
N ASP A 121 11.11 16.15 -21.00
CA ASP A 121 12.44 15.88 -20.41
C ASP A 121 12.41 15.50 -18.92
N ASP A 122 11.23 15.44 -18.27
CA ASP A 122 11.13 15.11 -16.83
C ASP A 122 9.88 14.29 -16.40
N SER A 123 9.82 13.92 -15.12
CA SER A 123 8.68 13.19 -14.54
C SER A 123 7.37 13.95 -14.55
N ARG A 124 7.40 15.29 -14.59
CA ARG A 124 6.22 16.14 -14.64
C ARG A 124 5.60 16.14 -16.03
N SER A 125 6.40 16.06 -17.09
CA SER A 125 5.92 15.89 -18.47
C SER A 125 5.11 14.61 -18.66
N VAL A 126 5.52 13.51 -18.02
CA VAL A 126 4.78 12.24 -17.99
C VAL A 126 3.45 12.38 -17.25
N GLN A 127 3.46 13.03 -16.08
CA GLN A 127 2.25 13.32 -15.31
C GLN A 127 1.24 14.16 -16.11
N ARG A 128 1.72 15.25 -16.73
CA ARG A 128 0.93 16.14 -17.60
C ARG A 128 0.34 15.38 -18.80
N SER A 129 1.09 14.47 -19.39
CA SER A 129 0.63 13.63 -20.51
C SER A 129 -0.52 12.69 -20.10
N GLU A 130 -0.45 12.06 -18.92
CA GLU A 130 -1.56 11.24 -18.40
C GLU A 130 -2.80 12.09 -18.05
N ILE A 131 -2.62 13.29 -17.48
CA ILE A 131 -3.72 14.24 -17.21
C ILE A 131 -4.38 14.73 -18.51
N ALA A 132 -3.58 15.05 -19.54
CA ALA A 132 -4.10 15.46 -20.85
C ALA A 132 -4.92 14.34 -21.52
N ALA A 133 -4.45 13.09 -21.44
CA ALA A 133 -5.18 11.93 -21.91
C ALA A 133 -6.49 11.71 -21.11
N TYR A 134 -6.47 11.94 -19.80
CA TYR A 134 -7.65 11.86 -18.94
C TYR A 134 -8.76 12.81 -19.39
N TYR A 135 -8.46 14.11 -19.52
CA TYR A 135 -9.45 15.10 -19.95
C TYR A 135 -9.92 14.89 -21.39
N LYS A 136 -9.03 14.46 -22.29
CA LYS A 136 -9.42 14.10 -23.65
C LYS A 136 -10.46 12.97 -23.67
N ASN A 137 -10.37 12.00 -22.76
CA ASN A 137 -11.34 10.92 -22.63
C ASN A 137 -12.65 11.34 -21.93
N ARG A 138 -12.72 12.53 -21.31
CA ARG A 138 -13.94 13.15 -20.74
C ARG A 138 -14.49 14.27 -21.64
N ASP A 139 -14.13 14.29 -22.92
CA ASP A 139 -14.48 15.33 -23.90
C ASP A 139 -14.17 16.76 -23.40
N TYR A 140 -13.05 16.89 -22.69
CA TYR A 140 -12.58 18.12 -22.02
C TYR A 140 -13.59 18.73 -21.02
N THR A 141 -14.53 17.92 -20.50
CA THR A 141 -15.47 18.36 -19.47
C THR A 141 -14.71 18.58 -18.14
N PRO A 142 -14.76 19.78 -17.54
CA PRO A 142 -14.09 20.07 -16.26
C PRO A 142 -14.61 19.21 -15.10
N ILE A 143 -13.74 18.94 -14.13
CA ILE A 143 -14.02 18.25 -12.87
C ILE A 143 -14.34 19.28 -11.77
N TRP A 144 -13.58 20.39 -11.74
CA TRP A 144 -13.56 21.28 -10.59
C TRP A 144 -14.58 22.42 -10.68
N ARG A 145 -15.41 22.44 -11.73
CA ARG A 145 -16.30 23.56 -12.07
C ARG A 145 -17.78 23.34 -11.72
N ASP A 146 -18.41 24.38 -11.16
CA ASP A 146 -19.87 24.61 -11.26
C ASP A 146 -20.17 25.94 -12.01
N ALA A 147 -21.41 26.41 -12.00
CA ALA A 147 -21.80 27.65 -12.69
C ALA A 147 -21.07 28.89 -12.14
N ASP A 148 -20.82 28.92 -10.82
CA ASP A 148 -20.34 30.09 -10.09
C ASP A 148 -18.83 30.05 -9.75
N GLY A 149 -18.19 28.87 -9.83
CA GLY A 149 -16.75 28.71 -9.64
C GLY A 149 -16.32 27.29 -9.32
N PHE A 150 -15.62 27.12 -8.20
CA PHE A 150 -15.11 25.83 -7.74
C PHE A 150 -16.20 24.99 -7.03
N THR A 151 -16.36 23.74 -7.46
CA THR A 151 -17.29 22.77 -6.85
C THR A 151 -16.96 22.48 -5.38
N LYS A 152 -17.93 21.88 -4.68
CA LYS A 152 -17.69 21.21 -3.38
C LYS A 152 -16.52 20.23 -3.43
N THR A 153 -16.46 19.42 -4.48
CA THR A 153 -15.36 18.47 -4.75
C THR A 153 -14.01 19.18 -4.78
N ALA A 154 -13.92 20.30 -5.52
CA ALA A 154 -12.71 21.10 -5.64
C ALA A 154 -12.27 21.69 -4.30
N LYS A 155 -13.20 22.24 -3.52
CA LYS A 155 -12.95 22.83 -2.19
C LYS A 155 -12.47 21.78 -1.18
N SER A 156 -13.17 20.65 -1.08
CA SER A 156 -12.82 19.52 -0.19
C SER A 156 -11.46 18.90 -0.53
N ALA A 157 -11.13 18.76 -1.82
CA ALA A 157 -9.81 18.34 -2.27
C ALA A 157 -8.73 19.39 -1.92
N LEU A 158 -8.98 20.67 -2.19
CA LEU A 158 -8.03 21.77 -1.96
C LEU A 158 -7.65 21.94 -0.49
N ASP A 159 -8.59 21.76 0.45
CA ASP A 159 -8.30 21.81 1.88
C ASP A 159 -7.38 20.66 2.33
N THR A 160 -7.58 19.46 1.79
CA THR A 160 -6.69 18.32 2.05
C THR A 160 -5.31 18.52 1.43
N LEU A 161 -5.24 19.12 0.24
CA LEU A 161 -3.97 19.46 -0.41
C LEU A 161 -3.19 20.53 0.38
N ARG A 162 -3.89 21.50 0.99
CA ARG A 162 -3.28 22.51 1.88
C ARG A 162 -2.71 21.89 3.17
N ASP A 163 -3.39 20.90 3.76
CA ASP A 163 -2.89 20.15 4.92
C ASP A 163 -1.95 18.97 4.55
N ALA A 164 -1.57 18.80 3.28
CA ALA A 164 -0.66 17.73 2.84
C ALA A 164 0.69 17.71 3.60
N GLY A 165 1.10 18.86 4.15
CA GLY A 165 2.21 18.97 5.07
C GLY A 165 2.08 18.04 6.27
N ARG A 166 0.88 17.83 6.83
CA ARG A 166 0.60 16.92 7.97
C ARG A 166 1.03 15.49 7.70
N ASP A 167 0.87 15.00 6.47
CA ASP A 167 1.34 13.69 6.01
C ASP A 167 2.84 13.66 5.64
N GLY A 168 3.57 14.75 5.90
CA GLY A 168 4.98 14.90 5.55
C GLY A 168 5.23 15.09 4.05
N LEU A 169 4.18 15.37 3.27
CA LEU A 169 4.24 15.58 1.82
C LEU A 169 4.60 17.04 1.48
N ARG A 170 4.93 17.30 0.22
CA ARG A 170 5.20 18.64 -0.30
C ARG A 170 4.51 18.78 -1.66
N VAL A 171 3.25 19.18 -1.65
CA VAL A 171 2.41 19.34 -2.86
C VAL A 171 2.25 20.82 -3.17
N LYS A 172 2.33 21.20 -4.45
CA LYS A 172 2.09 22.57 -4.90
C LYS A 172 0.60 22.79 -5.16
N THR A 173 -0.04 23.66 -4.37
CA THR A 173 -1.46 24.02 -4.55
C THR A 173 -1.65 25.31 -5.35
N PRO A 174 -2.83 25.52 -5.98
CA PRO A 174 -3.26 26.84 -6.44
C PRO A 174 -3.20 27.88 -5.30
N ALA A 175 -2.73 29.08 -5.61
CA ALA A 175 -2.41 30.11 -4.60
C ALA A 175 -3.64 30.82 -4.00
N GLN A 176 -4.79 30.76 -4.67
CA GLN A 176 -6.01 31.45 -4.26
C GLN A 176 -7.25 30.69 -4.76
N GLU A 177 -8.34 30.73 -3.99
CA GLU A 177 -9.68 30.37 -4.49
C GLU A 177 -10.18 31.50 -5.39
N SER A 178 -9.75 31.47 -6.65
CA SER A 178 -10.33 32.30 -7.71
C SER A 178 -11.63 31.69 -8.23
N SER A 179 -12.36 32.44 -9.05
CA SER A 179 -13.30 31.84 -10.00
C SER A 179 -12.57 30.79 -10.86
N TRP A 180 -13.33 29.79 -11.31
CA TRP A 180 -12.78 28.72 -12.14
C TRP A 180 -12.21 29.26 -13.46
N ASN A 181 -11.07 28.71 -13.89
CA ASN A 181 -10.53 28.85 -15.24
C ASN A 181 -9.71 27.60 -15.61
N ALA A 182 -9.30 27.46 -16.88
CA ALA A 182 -8.58 26.27 -17.34
C ALA A 182 -7.19 26.08 -16.68
N GLU A 183 -6.50 27.16 -16.30
CA GLU A 183 -5.22 27.04 -15.58
C GLU A 183 -5.42 26.50 -14.16
N ALA A 184 -6.47 26.97 -13.47
CA ALA A 184 -6.84 26.54 -12.12
C ALA A 184 -7.39 25.11 -12.11
N GLU A 185 -8.17 24.72 -13.14
CA GLU A 185 -8.62 23.35 -13.39
C GLU A 185 -7.43 22.39 -13.47
N LEU A 186 -6.45 22.73 -14.33
CA LEU A 186 -5.27 21.90 -14.56
C LEU A 186 -4.30 21.91 -13.37
N ALA A 187 -4.13 23.04 -12.69
CA ALA A 187 -3.27 23.14 -11.51
C ALA A 187 -3.82 22.34 -10.31
N LEU A 188 -5.15 22.31 -10.12
CA LEU A 188 -5.77 21.44 -9.11
C LEU A 188 -5.63 19.96 -9.48
N SER A 189 -5.73 19.61 -10.77
CA SER A 189 -5.48 18.25 -11.26
C SER A 189 -4.02 17.80 -11.14
N GLU A 190 -3.04 18.67 -11.43
CA GLU A 190 -1.61 18.42 -11.13
C GLU A 190 -1.43 18.18 -9.62
N ALA A 191 -2.02 19.01 -8.76
CA ALA A 191 -1.89 18.91 -7.31
C ALA A 191 -2.51 17.62 -6.74
N VAL A 192 -3.69 17.21 -7.21
CA VAL A 192 -4.34 15.93 -6.88
C VAL A 192 -3.45 14.75 -7.27
N ALA A 193 -2.95 14.74 -8.52
CA ALA A 193 -2.14 13.65 -9.03
C ALA A 193 -0.79 13.56 -8.30
N ASP A 194 -0.18 14.71 -7.98
CA ASP A 194 1.04 14.80 -7.18
C ASP A 194 0.80 14.30 -5.75
N TYR A 195 -0.26 14.75 -5.07
CA TYR A 195 -0.62 14.23 -3.74
C TYR A 195 -0.81 12.72 -3.76
N ALA A 196 -1.60 12.18 -4.68
CA ALA A 196 -1.89 10.75 -4.73
C ALA A 196 -0.62 9.93 -5.01
N ALA A 197 0.23 10.37 -5.93
CA ALA A 197 1.53 9.75 -6.20
C ALA A 197 2.47 9.82 -4.98
N GLN A 198 2.58 10.98 -4.35
CA GLN A 198 3.41 11.18 -3.15
C GLN A 198 2.90 10.33 -1.96
N ALA A 199 1.60 10.34 -1.68
CA ALA A 199 0.95 9.58 -0.63
C ALA A 199 1.07 8.05 -0.84
N SER A 200 1.25 7.62 -2.08
CA SER A 200 1.46 6.22 -2.46
C SER A 200 2.91 5.81 -2.71
N GLY A 201 3.89 6.66 -2.35
CA GLY A 201 5.31 6.29 -2.27
C GLY A 201 6.17 6.67 -3.48
N ALA A 202 5.71 7.58 -4.35
CA ALA A 202 6.47 8.03 -5.52
C ALA A 202 7.74 8.84 -5.18
N ARG A 203 7.86 9.38 -3.95
CA ARG A 203 8.92 10.36 -3.60
C ARG A 203 10.30 9.74 -3.49
N VAL A 204 10.38 8.46 -3.12
CA VAL A 204 11.63 7.72 -2.94
C VAL A 204 11.47 6.32 -3.49
N ASN A 205 12.16 6.02 -4.60
CA ASN A 205 12.29 4.66 -5.10
C ASN A 205 13.16 3.82 -4.13
N PRO A 206 12.62 2.78 -3.46
CA PRO A 206 13.35 2.03 -2.43
C PRO A 206 14.63 1.36 -2.94
N ALA A 207 14.66 0.95 -4.22
CA ALA A 207 15.83 0.31 -4.83
C ALA A 207 17.07 1.23 -4.89
N THR A 208 16.89 2.56 -4.88
CA THR A 208 18.01 3.52 -4.84
C THR A 208 18.61 3.67 -3.44
N ILE A 209 17.86 3.29 -2.40
CA ILE A 209 18.29 3.33 -1.00
C ILE A 209 19.18 2.13 -0.67
N SER A 210 18.79 0.91 -1.05
CA SER A 210 19.63 -0.29 -0.99
C SER A 210 19.10 -1.37 -1.94
N PRO A 211 19.96 -2.22 -2.53
CA PRO A 211 19.50 -3.45 -3.18
C PRO A 211 18.88 -4.42 -2.17
N ASP A 212 19.18 -4.31 -0.87
CA ASP A 212 18.54 -5.10 0.19
C ASP A 212 17.12 -4.61 0.56
N ILE A 213 16.49 -3.72 -0.23
CA ILE A 213 15.10 -3.29 -0.03
C ILE A 213 14.29 -3.70 -1.25
N GLU A 214 13.51 -4.77 -1.11
CA GLU A 214 12.71 -5.33 -2.21
C GLU A 214 11.32 -4.73 -2.31
N GLU A 215 10.87 -3.96 -1.31
CA GLU A 215 9.55 -3.32 -1.39
C GLU A 215 9.40 -2.42 -2.62
N ARG A 216 8.23 -2.51 -3.26
CA ARG A 216 7.86 -1.80 -4.49
C ARG A 216 6.50 -1.13 -4.29
N PRO A 217 6.44 0.14 -3.82
CA PRO A 217 5.18 0.85 -3.62
C PRO A 217 4.32 0.85 -4.89
N SER A 218 3.04 0.52 -4.75
CA SER A 218 2.06 0.65 -5.82
C SER A 218 1.64 2.13 -5.95
N VAL A 219 2.43 2.87 -6.73
CA VAL A 219 2.20 4.30 -6.98
C VAL A 219 0.92 4.50 -7.79
N VAL A 220 0.03 5.35 -7.27
CA VAL A 220 -1.25 5.71 -7.90
C VAL A 220 -0.98 6.58 -9.12
N LYS A 221 -1.62 6.24 -10.24
CA LYS A 221 -1.52 7.03 -11.48
C LYS A 221 -2.43 8.26 -11.47
N PRO A 222 -2.04 9.37 -12.12
CA PRO A 222 -2.87 10.56 -12.31
C PRO A 222 -4.34 10.29 -12.67
N ALA A 223 -4.62 9.45 -13.67
CA ALA A 223 -6.00 9.12 -14.06
C ALA A 223 -6.79 8.44 -12.91
N GLN A 224 -6.16 7.50 -12.20
CA GLN A 224 -6.77 6.82 -11.05
C GLN A 224 -7.02 7.77 -9.87
N ALA A 225 -6.11 8.72 -9.66
CA ALA A 225 -6.26 9.76 -8.65
C ALA A 225 -7.46 10.66 -8.94
N LEU A 226 -7.60 11.12 -10.19
CA LEU A 226 -8.71 11.97 -10.64
C LEU A 226 -10.05 11.22 -10.59
N ASP A 227 -10.13 10.01 -11.13
CA ASP A 227 -11.36 9.18 -11.09
C ASP A 227 -11.85 8.90 -9.67
N ALA A 228 -10.93 8.68 -8.73
CA ALA A 228 -11.29 8.38 -7.34
C ALA A 228 -12.02 9.53 -6.63
N ILE A 229 -11.86 10.77 -7.11
CA ILE A 229 -12.37 11.97 -6.44
C ILE A 229 -13.28 12.86 -7.30
N ALA A 230 -13.30 12.74 -8.62
CA ALA A 230 -13.98 13.67 -9.53
C ALA A 230 -15.46 13.92 -9.18
N GLU A 231 -16.15 12.89 -8.71
CA GLU A 231 -17.58 12.91 -8.38
C GLU A 231 -17.83 12.67 -6.87
N ALA A 232 -16.81 12.89 -6.03
CA ALA A 232 -16.88 12.62 -4.59
C ALA A 232 -17.58 13.69 -3.75
N GLY A 233 -17.83 14.89 -4.30
CA GLY A 233 -18.46 15.98 -3.57
C GLY A 233 -17.70 16.34 -2.29
N ASP A 234 -18.42 16.46 -1.17
CA ASP A 234 -17.83 16.81 0.12
C ASP A 234 -16.82 15.74 0.63
N ASP A 235 -16.88 14.48 0.17
CA ASP A 235 -15.95 13.39 0.54
C ASP A 235 -14.59 13.45 -0.20
N ALA A 236 -14.39 14.36 -1.17
CA ALA A 236 -13.20 14.36 -2.03
C ALA A 236 -11.88 14.40 -1.25
N GLY A 237 -11.81 15.23 -0.20
CA GLY A 237 -10.66 15.32 0.69
C GLY A 237 -10.40 14.03 1.47
N ALA A 238 -11.44 13.37 1.98
CA ALA A 238 -11.31 12.10 2.69
C ALA A 238 -10.79 10.97 1.77
N ARG A 239 -11.26 10.93 0.52
CA ARG A 239 -10.78 9.99 -0.51
C ARG A 239 -9.34 10.27 -0.93
N LEU A 240 -8.97 11.53 -1.07
CA LEU A 240 -7.60 11.93 -1.37
C LEU A 240 -6.66 11.53 -0.21
N ALA A 241 -7.03 11.82 1.03
CA ALA A 241 -6.27 11.44 2.23
C ALA A 241 -6.10 9.91 2.36
N ALA A 242 -7.08 9.11 1.91
CA ALA A 242 -7.04 7.66 1.92
C ALA A 242 -5.98 7.02 1.00
N PHE A 243 -5.31 7.79 0.13
CA PHE A 243 -4.12 7.30 -0.58
C PHE A 243 -2.90 7.12 0.33
N ASN A 244 -2.87 7.72 1.52
CA ASN A 244 -1.83 7.47 2.53
C ASN A 244 -1.95 6.05 3.12
N PRO A 245 -0.90 5.54 3.80
CA PRO A 245 -0.93 4.20 4.37
C PRO A 245 -2.03 4.04 5.43
N PRO A 246 -2.87 2.98 5.36
CA PRO A 246 -4.01 2.80 6.27
C PRO A 246 -3.60 2.27 7.66
N HIS A 247 -2.31 2.22 7.97
CA HIS A 247 -1.78 1.55 9.17
C HIS A 247 -1.86 2.46 10.40
N PRO A 248 -2.30 1.95 11.58
CA PRO A 248 -2.34 2.73 12.82
C PRO A 248 -0.98 3.36 13.20
N ALA A 249 0.13 2.69 12.89
CA ALA A 249 1.48 3.21 13.13
C ALA A 249 1.85 4.40 12.22
N TYR A 250 1.38 4.43 10.97
CA TYR A 250 1.50 5.61 10.11
C TYR A 250 0.70 6.78 10.68
N ALA A 251 -0.56 6.55 11.07
CA ALA A 251 -1.41 7.57 11.67
C ALA A 251 -0.79 8.12 12.97
N ALA A 252 -0.23 7.25 13.82
CA ALA A 252 0.46 7.68 15.04
C ALA A 252 1.69 8.58 14.74
N LEU A 253 2.50 8.24 13.72
CA LEU A 253 3.61 9.09 13.28
C LEU A 253 3.13 10.45 12.74
N ARG A 254 2.02 10.47 11.99
CA ARG A 254 1.37 11.69 11.49
C ARG A 254 0.97 12.63 12.63
N GLU A 255 0.35 12.10 13.69
CA GLU A 255 0.00 12.92 14.86
C GLU A 255 1.25 13.40 15.61
N LYS A 256 2.32 12.59 15.71
CA LYS A 256 3.61 13.06 16.28
C LYS A 256 4.31 14.12 15.43
N LEU A 257 4.15 14.11 14.11
CA LEU A 257 4.62 15.19 13.25
C LEU A 257 3.87 16.50 13.52
N ALA A 258 2.55 16.43 13.71
CA ALA A 258 1.72 17.59 14.06
C ALA A 258 2.08 18.15 15.45
N GLU A 259 2.16 17.30 16.49
CA GLU A 259 2.59 17.68 17.85
C GLU A 259 3.95 18.39 17.86
N LEU A 260 4.95 17.82 17.15
CA LEU A 260 6.30 18.37 17.07
C LEU A 260 6.32 19.76 16.40
N ARG A 261 5.55 19.96 15.34
CA ARG A 261 5.47 21.25 14.64
C ARG A 261 4.75 22.31 15.45
N ALA A 262 3.65 21.97 16.10
CA ALA A 262 2.96 22.86 17.04
C ALA A 262 3.92 23.33 18.14
N ALA A 263 4.70 22.41 18.72
CA ALA A 263 5.70 22.71 19.74
C ALA A 263 6.88 23.58 19.25
N ARG A 264 7.18 23.59 17.94
CA ARG A 264 8.18 24.48 17.31
C ARG A 264 7.62 25.86 16.95
N GLY A 265 6.31 25.98 16.77
CA GLY A 265 5.61 27.22 16.41
C GLY A 265 5.33 28.17 17.58
N HIS A 266 5.85 27.90 18.77
CA HIS A 266 5.68 28.75 19.96
C HIS A 266 7.04 29.27 20.46
N PRO A 267 7.12 30.52 20.97
CA PRO A 267 8.37 31.09 21.46
C PRO A 267 8.88 30.30 22.68
N ARG A 268 10.00 29.59 22.51
CA ARG A 268 10.65 28.84 23.60
C ARG A 268 11.29 29.80 24.61
N ARG A 269 11.14 29.49 25.90
CA ARG A 269 12.17 29.82 26.90
C ARG A 269 13.37 28.89 26.65
N GLU A 270 14.58 29.42 26.70
CA GLU A 270 15.80 28.62 26.55
C GLU A 270 15.90 27.60 27.70
N ALA A 271 15.68 26.31 27.36
CA ALA A 271 15.99 25.21 28.26
C ALA A 271 17.48 24.88 28.12
N THR A 272 18.21 24.87 29.24
CA THR A 272 19.63 24.50 29.28
C THR A 272 19.84 23.11 28.69
N ALA A 273 20.78 22.98 27.74
CA ALA A 273 20.96 21.78 26.94
C ALA A 273 21.43 20.57 27.78
N ALA A 274 20.49 19.71 28.16
CA ALA A 274 20.78 18.37 28.63
C ALA A 274 21.07 17.46 27.42
N HIS A 275 22.22 16.78 27.44
CA HIS A 275 22.57 15.74 26.46
C HIS A 275 21.75 14.46 26.70
N GLU A 276 20.45 14.49 26.40
CA GLU A 276 19.63 13.28 26.38
C GLU A 276 19.89 12.46 25.13
N SER A 277 20.34 11.22 25.32
CA SER A 277 20.53 10.24 24.26
C SER A 277 19.19 9.85 23.62
N ASP A 278 19.22 9.58 22.32
CA ASP A 278 18.03 9.22 21.53
C ASP A 278 17.43 7.85 21.89
N ALA A 279 18.05 7.13 22.83
CA ALA A 279 17.61 5.82 23.32
C ALA A 279 16.39 5.90 24.26
N ARG A 280 16.07 7.10 24.78
CA ARG A 280 14.85 7.33 25.58
C ARG A 280 13.67 7.73 24.67
N PRO A 281 12.45 7.23 24.93
CA PRO A 281 11.26 7.75 24.28
C PRO A 281 11.09 9.25 24.52
N ILE A 282 10.72 9.98 23.47
CA ILE A 282 10.39 11.40 23.49
C ILE A 282 8.91 11.52 23.88
N THR A 283 8.66 12.08 25.07
CA THR A 283 7.33 12.33 25.64
C THR A 283 6.93 13.81 25.60
N ASN A 284 7.86 14.71 25.29
CA ASN A 284 7.62 16.15 25.18
C ASN A 284 8.53 16.74 24.08
N PHE A 285 7.94 17.34 23.05
CA PHE A 285 8.69 17.98 21.96
C PHE A 285 9.11 19.43 22.25
N ALA A 286 8.44 20.12 23.18
CA ALA A 286 8.72 21.52 23.49
C ALA A 286 10.11 21.71 24.12
N SER A 287 10.59 20.71 24.88
CA SER A 287 11.91 20.70 25.52
C SER A 287 13.08 20.38 24.58
N LEU A 288 12.84 19.93 23.35
CA LEU A 288 13.92 19.57 22.43
C LEU A 288 14.68 20.81 21.94
N PRO A 289 16.03 20.81 21.94
CA PRO A 289 16.81 21.82 21.22
C PRO A 289 16.46 21.84 19.73
N GLU A 290 16.49 23.01 19.09
CA GLU A 290 15.97 23.19 17.73
C GLU A 290 16.64 22.28 16.68
N ALA A 291 17.96 22.05 16.78
CA ALA A 291 18.66 21.11 15.92
C ALA A 291 18.19 19.65 16.12
N LYS A 292 17.87 19.25 17.37
CA LYS A 292 17.31 17.92 17.67
C LYS A 292 15.87 17.83 17.17
N ALA A 293 15.06 18.87 17.35
CA ALA A 293 13.68 18.94 16.85
C ALA A 293 13.61 18.77 15.33
N LYS A 294 14.45 19.49 14.56
CA LYS A 294 14.58 19.32 13.10
C LYS A 294 14.98 17.90 12.70
N ARG A 295 15.95 17.29 13.42
CA ARG A 295 16.36 15.90 13.14
C ARG A 295 15.25 14.89 13.42
N VAL A 296 14.49 15.09 14.50
CA VAL A 296 13.34 14.23 14.85
C VAL A 296 12.24 14.37 13.81
N GLU A 297 11.93 15.59 13.35
CA GLU A 297 10.94 15.82 12.28
C GLU A 297 11.32 15.09 10.99
N ALA A 298 12.57 15.25 10.55
CA ALA A 298 13.08 14.58 9.36
C ALA A 298 13.04 13.05 9.50
N GLU A 299 13.28 12.52 10.71
CA GLU A 299 13.23 11.09 11.00
C GLU A 299 11.79 10.55 11.02
N ILE A 300 10.82 11.31 11.55
CA ILE A 300 9.39 10.97 11.46
C ILE A 300 8.96 10.90 9.99
N ILE A 301 9.25 11.94 9.19
CA ILE A 301 8.87 12.00 7.78
C ILE A 301 9.50 10.84 6.98
N ALA A 302 10.76 10.48 7.26
CA ALA A 302 11.41 9.34 6.62
C ALA A 302 10.77 7.98 6.97
N ASN A 303 10.19 7.83 8.17
CA ASN A 303 9.48 6.61 8.55
C ASN A 303 8.04 6.59 8.02
N MET A 304 7.38 7.76 7.94
CA MET A 304 6.11 7.92 7.22
C MET A 304 6.25 7.58 5.73
N GLU A 305 7.39 7.90 5.11
CA GLU A 305 7.68 7.50 3.73
C GLU A 305 7.82 5.98 3.58
N ARG A 306 8.50 5.30 4.52
CA ARG A 306 8.61 3.82 4.49
C ARG A 306 7.27 3.12 4.60
N TRP A 307 6.36 3.64 5.42
CA TRP A 307 4.99 3.12 5.51
C TRP A 307 4.23 3.16 4.18
N ARG A 308 4.68 3.96 3.19
CA ARG A 308 4.10 3.97 1.82
C ARG A 308 4.61 2.84 0.95
N TRP A 309 5.71 2.20 1.33
CA TRP A 309 6.30 1.05 0.63
C TRP A 309 5.71 -0.27 1.10
N GLU A 310 5.23 -0.33 2.34
CA GLU A 310 4.60 -1.52 2.94
C GLU A 310 3.28 -1.92 2.23
N PRO A 311 2.91 -3.21 2.26
CA PRO A 311 1.62 -3.70 1.77
C PRO A 311 0.43 -3.00 2.46
N ARG A 312 -0.52 -2.50 1.66
CA ARG A 312 -1.74 -1.82 2.16
C ARG A 312 -2.59 -2.70 3.09
N ASP A 313 -2.56 -4.01 2.88
CA ASP A 313 -3.01 -5.01 3.85
C ASP A 313 -1.82 -5.85 4.32
N MET A 314 -1.46 -5.71 5.59
CA MET A 314 -0.43 -6.53 6.26
C MET A 314 -1.00 -7.89 6.72
N GLY A 315 -2.32 -8.07 6.67
CA GLY A 315 -3.04 -9.22 7.20
C GLY A 315 -3.32 -9.11 8.71
N ALA A 316 -4.53 -9.51 9.12
CA ALA A 316 -4.93 -9.46 10.53
C ALA A 316 -4.16 -10.45 11.44
N THR A 317 -3.61 -11.53 10.87
CA THR A 317 -2.69 -12.45 11.57
C THR A 317 -1.40 -12.54 10.77
N ARG A 318 -0.29 -12.05 11.35
CA ARG A 318 0.99 -11.81 10.66
C ARG A 318 2.17 -11.83 11.62
N LEU A 319 3.38 -11.91 11.08
CA LEU A 319 4.65 -11.87 11.80
C LEU A 319 5.47 -10.67 11.30
N GLU A 320 5.84 -9.76 12.20
CA GLU A 320 6.54 -8.52 11.86
C GLU A 320 7.96 -8.57 12.48
N VAL A 321 8.98 -8.07 11.78
CA VAL A 321 10.37 -8.01 12.25
C VAL A 321 10.94 -6.61 11.99
N ASN A 322 10.88 -5.72 12.97
CA ASN A 322 11.51 -4.41 12.86
C ASN A 322 13.04 -4.52 13.12
N ILE A 323 13.84 -4.38 12.07
CA ILE A 323 15.30 -4.57 12.06
C ILE A 323 16.03 -3.63 13.05
N PRO A 324 15.90 -2.28 13.00
CA PRO A 324 16.47 -1.35 13.98
C PRO A 324 16.10 -1.62 15.45
N GLN A 325 14.86 -2.07 15.70
CA GLN A 325 14.36 -2.42 17.03
C GLN A 325 14.94 -3.76 17.55
N PHE A 326 15.48 -4.58 16.64
CA PHE A 326 15.95 -5.94 16.91
C PHE A 326 14.88 -6.80 17.62
N GLU A 327 13.63 -6.69 17.19
CA GLU A 327 12.47 -7.38 17.75
C GLU A 327 11.60 -8.00 16.65
N THR A 328 10.84 -9.03 17.02
CA THR A 328 9.73 -9.55 16.22
C THR A 328 8.46 -9.59 17.06
N THR A 329 7.34 -9.27 16.43
CA THR A 329 5.99 -9.40 16.99
C THR A 329 5.18 -10.38 16.15
N PHE A 330 4.43 -11.25 16.81
CA PHE A 330 3.41 -12.07 16.16
C PHE A 330 2.05 -11.52 16.57
N THR A 331 1.32 -11.07 15.55
CA THR A 331 0.01 -10.44 15.65
C THR A 331 -1.04 -11.46 15.22
N ARG A 332 -2.09 -11.64 16.02
CA ARG A 332 -3.26 -12.47 15.72
C ARG A 332 -4.50 -11.61 15.90
N ASP A 333 -5.38 -11.62 14.91
CA ASP A 333 -6.64 -10.85 14.90
C ASP A 333 -6.43 -9.36 15.29
N ASN A 334 -5.36 -8.76 14.74
CA ASN A 334 -4.84 -7.41 15.02
C ASN A 334 -4.39 -7.13 16.47
N GLN A 335 -4.18 -8.18 17.29
CA GLN A 335 -3.60 -8.08 18.63
C GLN A 335 -2.22 -8.74 18.69
N ILE A 336 -1.24 -8.07 19.29
CA ILE A 336 0.10 -8.66 19.50
C ILE A 336 0.01 -9.72 20.61
N VAL A 337 0.09 -11.00 20.23
CA VAL A 337 0.02 -12.13 21.18
C VAL A 337 1.41 -12.62 21.62
N PHE A 338 2.47 -12.27 20.87
CA PHE A 338 3.84 -12.63 21.22
C PHE A 338 4.85 -11.60 20.72
N ARG A 339 5.92 -11.41 21.49
CA ARG A 339 7.02 -10.48 21.22
C ARG A 339 8.35 -11.11 21.63
N ALA A 340 9.38 -11.05 20.78
CA ALA A 340 10.70 -11.63 21.07
C ALA A 340 11.85 -10.81 20.48
N ARG A 341 13.00 -10.81 21.18
CA ARG A 341 14.23 -10.23 20.64
C ARG A 341 14.74 -11.07 19.47
N VAL A 342 15.26 -10.40 18.43
CA VAL A 342 15.95 -11.04 17.33
C VAL A 342 17.43 -10.64 17.23
N VAL A 343 18.19 -11.40 16.45
CA VAL A 343 19.54 -11.05 15.96
C VAL A 343 19.47 -11.03 14.43
N VAL A 344 19.81 -9.88 13.85
CA VAL A 344 19.71 -9.56 12.42
C VAL A 344 21.10 -9.47 11.77
N GLY A 345 21.15 -9.19 10.47
CA GLY A 345 22.36 -9.09 9.67
C GLY A 345 23.36 -8.04 10.18
N LYS A 346 24.64 -8.26 9.95
CA LYS A 346 25.69 -7.23 10.09
C LYS A 346 25.52 -6.16 9.01
N LYS A 347 26.09 -4.97 9.19
CA LYS A 347 26.13 -3.92 8.14
C LYS A 347 26.78 -4.37 6.81
N THR A 348 27.67 -5.37 6.84
CA THR A 348 28.32 -5.97 5.66
C THR A 348 27.53 -7.11 5.01
N SER A 349 26.40 -7.49 5.60
CA SER A 349 25.50 -8.54 5.13
C SER A 349 24.12 -8.28 5.77
N PRO A 350 23.41 -7.21 5.33
CA PRO A 350 22.19 -6.76 5.95
C PRO A 350 21.11 -7.85 5.98
N THR A 351 20.16 -7.74 6.91
CA THR A 351 18.86 -8.37 6.72
C THR A 351 18.09 -7.51 5.71
N PRO A 352 17.63 -8.07 4.58
CA PRO A 352 16.86 -7.30 3.60
C PRO A 352 15.44 -7.01 4.10
N VAL A 353 14.86 -5.95 3.56
CA VAL A 353 13.51 -5.44 3.86
C VAL A 353 12.56 -5.93 2.77
N PHE A 354 11.58 -6.75 3.17
CA PHE A 354 10.61 -7.36 2.26
C PHE A 354 9.46 -8.05 3.01
N SER A 355 8.36 -8.24 2.28
CA SER A 355 7.19 -9.01 2.69
C SER A 355 7.09 -10.34 1.93
N ASP A 356 6.79 -11.44 2.63
CA ASP A 356 6.65 -12.80 2.08
C ASP A 356 5.64 -13.60 2.92
N VAL A 357 5.36 -14.86 2.57
CA VAL A 357 4.37 -15.71 3.25
C VAL A 357 5.02 -16.99 3.76
N MET A 358 4.80 -17.32 5.03
CA MET A 358 5.26 -18.54 5.69
C MET A 358 4.20 -19.65 5.61
N PRO A 359 4.35 -20.67 4.75
CA PRO A 359 3.49 -21.86 4.73
C PRO A 359 3.84 -22.94 5.77
N TYR A 360 5.09 -22.99 6.26
CA TYR A 360 5.52 -24.06 7.18
C TYR A 360 6.75 -23.70 8.03
N LEU A 361 7.00 -24.52 9.04
CA LEU A 361 8.24 -24.53 9.81
C LEU A 361 8.89 -25.93 9.80
N ILE A 362 10.18 -25.97 10.12
CA ILE A 362 10.99 -27.19 10.22
C ILE A 362 11.55 -27.28 11.65
N ILE A 363 11.21 -28.36 12.34
CA ILE A 363 11.82 -28.77 13.60
C ILE A 363 13.10 -29.55 13.28
N ASN A 364 14.16 -29.25 14.02
CA ASN A 364 15.46 -29.90 13.91
C ASN A 364 16.04 -29.89 12.47
N PRO A 365 16.21 -28.70 11.86
CA PRO A 365 16.53 -28.56 10.43
C PRO A 365 17.96 -29.01 10.08
N THR A 366 18.14 -29.53 8.86
CA THR A 366 19.47 -29.54 8.22
C THR A 366 19.81 -28.13 7.72
N TRP A 367 21.07 -27.71 7.86
CA TRP A 367 21.54 -26.43 7.31
C TRP A 367 22.37 -26.66 6.05
N THR A 368 21.80 -26.39 4.87
CA THR A 368 22.60 -26.20 3.65
C THR A 368 23.28 -24.84 3.72
N VAL A 369 24.61 -24.81 3.66
CA VAL A 369 25.38 -23.57 3.79
C VAL A 369 25.36 -22.81 2.45
N PRO A 370 24.98 -21.51 2.43
CA PRO A 370 25.08 -20.68 1.24
C PRO A 370 26.51 -20.57 0.72
N GLU A 371 26.69 -20.55 -0.61
CA GLU A 371 27.99 -20.49 -1.29
C GLU A 371 28.86 -19.33 -0.75
N SER A 372 28.27 -18.14 -0.59
CA SER A 372 28.95 -16.97 -0.03
C SER A 372 29.48 -17.13 1.40
N ILE A 373 28.89 -18.02 2.22
CA ILE A 373 29.39 -18.35 3.57
C ILE A 373 30.50 -19.40 3.49
N ILE A 374 30.43 -20.32 2.51
CA ILE A 374 31.51 -21.27 2.25
C ILE A 374 32.78 -20.50 1.88
N GLU A 375 32.71 -19.66 0.84
CA GLU A 375 33.81 -18.83 0.34
C GLU A 375 34.34 -17.84 1.39
N LYS A 376 33.47 -17.02 1.99
CA LYS A 376 33.92 -15.86 2.80
C LYS A 376 34.21 -16.21 4.26
N GLU A 377 33.74 -17.35 4.77
CA GLU A 377 34.03 -17.77 6.14
C GLU A 377 34.65 -19.16 6.28
N LEU A 378 34.11 -20.19 5.62
CA LEU A 378 34.53 -21.58 5.91
C LEU A 378 35.85 -21.96 5.25
N GLU A 379 36.11 -21.50 4.03
CA GLU A 379 37.37 -21.73 3.33
C GLU A 379 38.55 -21.03 4.05
N PRO A 380 38.50 -19.72 4.38
CA PRO A 380 39.51 -19.06 5.21
C PRO A 380 39.73 -19.77 6.55
N LYS A 381 38.65 -20.12 7.29
CA LYS A 381 38.74 -20.78 8.60
C LYS A 381 39.27 -22.23 8.54
N THR A 382 39.36 -22.84 7.36
CA THR A 382 39.91 -24.19 7.17
C THR A 382 41.25 -24.21 6.44
N GLY A 383 41.71 -23.08 5.90
CA GLY A 383 42.84 -22.99 4.99
C GLY A 383 42.56 -23.75 3.68
N GLY A 384 41.39 -23.48 3.08
CA GLY A 384 40.89 -24.13 1.86
C GLY A 384 40.46 -25.60 2.02
N LYS A 385 40.78 -26.26 3.13
CA LYS A 385 40.51 -27.69 3.35
C LYS A 385 39.16 -27.90 4.05
N LEU A 386 38.06 -27.65 3.32
CA LEU A 386 36.67 -27.78 3.82
C LEU A 386 36.36 -29.14 4.46
N THR A 387 37.02 -30.23 4.06
CA THR A 387 36.87 -31.56 4.68
C THR A 387 37.16 -31.58 6.19
N LYS A 388 37.95 -30.63 6.71
CA LYS A 388 38.17 -30.42 8.16
C LYS A 388 36.86 -30.14 8.93
N LEU A 389 35.81 -29.67 8.26
CA LEU A 389 34.50 -29.41 8.88
C LEU A 389 33.75 -30.70 9.26
N ARG A 390 34.14 -31.87 8.73
CA ARG A 390 33.52 -33.16 9.09
C ARG A 390 33.58 -33.43 10.59
N ALA A 391 34.71 -33.10 11.24
CA ALA A 391 34.87 -33.18 12.69
C ALA A 391 33.95 -32.21 13.50
N ARG A 392 33.24 -31.29 12.82
CA ARG A 392 32.28 -30.34 13.40
C ARG A 392 30.83 -30.65 13.01
N GLY A 393 30.57 -31.83 12.44
CA GLY A 393 29.23 -32.28 12.04
C GLY A 393 28.76 -31.76 10.68
N TYR A 394 29.70 -31.45 9.78
CA TYR A 394 29.37 -31.04 8.41
C TYR A 394 29.61 -32.16 7.39
N THR A 395 28.61 -32.40 6.56
CA THR A 395 28.75 -33.17 5.32
C THR A 395 29.33 -32.25 4.25
N VAL A 396 30.41 -32.70 3.58
CA VAL A 396 31.06 -31.96 2.48
C VAL A 396 31.15 -32.88 1.28
N THR A 397 30.40 -32.52 0.23
CA THR A 397 30.39 -33.15 -1.10
C THR A 397 30.69 -32.08 -2.16
N TYR A 398 30.83 -32.48 -3.42
CA TYR A 398 31.02 -31.55 -4.53
C TYR A 398 29.98 -31.82 -5.62
N ARG A 399 29.43 -30.76 -6.21
CA ARG A 399 28.45 -30.82 -7.30
C ARG A 399 28.91 -29.88 -8.40
N ASN A 400 29.11 -30.40 -9.62
CA ASN A 400 29.63 -29.63 -10.77
C ASN A 400 30.91 -28.84 -10.43
N GLY A 401 31.84 -29.46 -9.69
CA GLY A 401 33.09 -28.83 -9.22
C GLY A 401 32.95 -27.90 -8.00
N LYS A 402 31.75 -27.40 -7.70
CA LYS A 402 31.51 -26.50 -6.54
C LYS A 402 31.33 -27.28 -5.23
N PRO A 403 31.81 -26.77 -4.09
CA PRO A 403 31.60 -27.38 -2.78
C PRO A 403 30.13 -27.28 -2.34
N PHE A 404 29.54 -28.41 -1.96
CA PHE A 404 28.21 -28.48 -1.36
C PHE A 404 28.35 -28.92 0.10
N VAL A 405 28.18 -27.95 1.00
CA VAL A 405 28.39 -28.10 2.45
C VAL A 405 27.05 -28.08 3.16
N GLN A 406 26.79 -29.09 3.98
CA GLN A 406 25.61 -29.16 4.85
C GLN A 406 26.04 -29.42 6.29
N GLN A 407 25.30 -28.88 7.26
CA GLN A 407 25.42 -29.23 8.67
C GLN A 407 24.18 -30.03 9.07
N GLU A 408 24.40 -31.23 9.60
CA GLU A 408 23.32 -32.13 10.00
C GLU A 408 22.55 -31.59 11.23
N PRO A 409 21.32 -32.08 11.50
CA PRO A 409 20.54 -31.65 12.66
C PRO A 409 21.24 -31.98 13.99
N GLY A 410 21.33 -31.01 14.90
CA GLY A 410 22.03 -31.18 16.18
C GLY A 410 22.11 -29.90 17.01
N GLU A 411 22.60 -30.01 18.24
CA GLU A 411 22.72 -28.86 19.16
C GLU A 411 23.69 -27.79 18.66
N LYS A 412 24.69 -28.21 17.88
CA LYS A 412 25.72 -27.34 17.29
C LYS A 412 25.33 -26.83 15.90
N ASN A 413 24.13 -27.15 15.40
CA ASN A 413 23.64 -26.68 14.11
C ASN A 413 23.46 -25.15 14.14
N ALA A 414 23.94 -24.44 13.12
CA ALA A 414 23.88 -22.97 13.08
C ALA A 414 22.44 -22.42 13.06
N LEU A 415 21.48 -23.20 12.54
CA LEU A 415 20.03 -22.91 12.55
C LEU A 415 19.33 -23.35 13.84
N GLY A 416 20.07 -23.90 14.81
CA GLY A 416 19.52 -24.40 16.08
C GLY A 416 18.54 -25.57 15.86
N ARG A 417 17.43 -25.56 16.60
CA ARG A 417 16.41 -26.63 16.57
C ARG A 417 15.13 -26.27 15.85
N LEU A 418 15.01 -25.08 15.24
CA LEU A 418 13.81 -24.64 14.54
C LEU A 418 14.13 -23.66 13.40
N LYS A 419 13.42 -23.80 12.28
CA LYS A 419 13.46 -22.86 11.14
C LYS A 419 12.03 -22.53 10.70
N PHE A 420 11.69 -21.26 10.63
CA PHE A 420 10.47 -20.74 10.02
C PHE A 420 10.74 -20.47 8.54
N VAL A 421 9.88 -20.92 7.62
CA VAL A 421 10.17 -20.90 6.19
C VAL A 421 9.10 -20.14 5.41
N PHE A 422 9.50 -18.97 4.92
CA PHE A 422 8.85 -18.17 3.89
C PHE A 422 9.76 -18.24 2.64
N PRO A 423 9.32 -18.84 1.51
CA PRO A 423 10.19 -19.11 0.36
C PRO A 423 10.49 -17.87 -0.52
N ASN A 424 11.71 -17.33 -0.37
CA ASN A 424 12.23 -16.20 -1.15
C ASN A 424 13.57 -16.54 -1.85
N ASP A 425 13.87 -15.81 -2.93
CA ASP A 425 15.12 -15.92 -3.70
C ASP A 425 16.36 -15.40 -2.94
N LEU A 426 16.14 -14.61 -1.88
CA LEU A 426 17.20 -14.07 -1.01
C LEU A 426 17.80 -15.11 -0.05
N LEU A 427 17.22 -16.32 0.02
CA LEU A 427 17.56 -17.40 0.96
C LEU A 427 17.50 -16.97 2.44
N ILE A 428 16.60 -16.04 2.76
CA ILE A 428 16.40 -15.50 4.11
C ILE A 428 15.32 -16.28 4.85
N TYR A 429 15.58 -16.58 6.12
CA TYR A 429 14.67 -17.30 7.00
C TYR A 429 14.74 -16.74 8.43
N MET A 430 13.67 -16.95 9.20
CA MET A 430 13.71 -16.84 10.66
C MET A 430 14.08 -18.18 11.28
N HIS A 431 14.97 -18.22 12.27
CA HIS A 431 15.45 -19.49 12.82
C HIS A 431 15.97 -19.42 14.27
N ASP A 432 16.18 -20.59 14.88
CA ASP A 432 16.82 -20.74 16.18
C ASP A 432 18.36 -20.57 16.10
N THR A 433 19.06 -20.46 17.21
CA THR A 433 20.53 -20.43 17.22
C THR A 433 21.12 -21.03 18.50
N PRO A 434 22.27 -21.75 18.42
CA PRO A 434 23.04 -22.12 19.59
C PRO A 434 23.65 -20.91 20.31
N GLN A 435 23.76 -19.76 19.64
CA GLN A 435 24.39 -18.55 20.19
C GLN A 435 23.43 -17.70 21.05
N LYS A 436 22.69 -18.33 21.97
CA LYS A 436 21.63 -17.70 22.80
C LYS A 436 22.09 -16.42 23.52
N LYS A 437 23.36 -16.35 23.94
CA LYS A 437 23.97 -15.18 24.60
C LYS A 437 23.91 -13.88 23.79
N LEU A 438 23.68 -13.94 22.47
CA LEU A 438 23.54 -12.74 21.63
C LEU A 438 22.25 -11.96 21.92
N PHE A 439 21.19 -12.62 22.40
CA PHE A 439 19.92 -11.94 22.72
C PHE A 439 20.03 -10.99 23.93
N ALA A 440 21.06 -11.15 24.77
CA ALA A 440 21.36 -10.24 25.89
C ALA A 440 22.12 -8.97 25.47
N ARG A 441 22.54 -8.84 24.19
CA ARG A 441 23.21 -7.64 23.69
C ARG A 441 22.20 -6.55 23.33
N ALA A 442 22.55 -5.29 23.57
CA ALA A 442 21.74 -4.14 23.14
C ALA A 442 21.68 -4.07 21.61
N LYS A 443 22.85 -3.99 20.94
CA LYS A 443 22.97 -4.10 19.48
C LYS A 443 23.04 -5.57 19.08
N ARG A 444 22.20 -6.01 18.13
CA ARG A 444 22.06 -7.42 17.73
C ARG A 444 22.25 -7.67 16.23
N ALA A 445 23.06 -6.85 15.57
CA ALA A 445 23.48 -7.01 14.17
C ALA A 445 24.70 -7.96 14.06
N TYR A 446 24.47 -9.28 14.03
CA TYR A 446 25.54 -10.30 14.06
C TYR A 446 25.35 -11.48 13.07
N SER A 447 24.26 -11.56 12.32
CA SER A 447 24.00 -12.63 11.37
C SER A 447 24.48 -12.29 9.94
N HIS A 448 24.18 -13.18 8.99
CA HIS A 448 24.45 -13.07 7.56
C HIS A 448 23.13 -12.85 6.79
N GLY A 449 22.32 -11.88 7.24
CA GLY A 449 21.00 -11.58 6.69
C GLY A 449 19.84 -12.34 7.34
N CYS A 450 19.97 -13.65 7.58
CA CYS A 450 18.91 -14.42 8.27
C CYS A 450 18.61 -13.91 9.70
N VAL A 451 17.36 -14.03 10.14
CA VAL A 451 16.89 -13.51 11.43
C VAL A 451 16.88 -14.61 12.48
N ARG A 452 17.64 -14.47 13.57
CA ARG A 452 17.64 -15.45 14.68
C ARG A 452 16.67 -15.00 15.75
N VAL A 453 15.83 -15.89 16.27
CA VAL A 453 14.71 -15.55 17.16
C VAL A 453 14.92 -16.06 18.59
N GLN A 454 14.65 -15.22 19.60
CA GLN A 454 14.60 -15.63 21.00
C GLN A 454 13.33 -16.46 21.28
N ASN A 455 13.44 -17.51 22.09
CA ASN A 455 12.32 -18.40 22.46
C ASN A 455 11.52 -18.95 21.24
N PRO A 456 12.20 -19.53 20.22
CA PRO A 456 11.55 -19.85 18.95
C PRO A 456 10.49 -20.96 19.07
N PHE A 457 10.56 -21.83 20.09
CA PHE A 457 9.50 -22.83 20.31
C PHE A 457 8.19 -22.22 20.81
N LYS A 458 8.24 -21.13 21.61
CA LYS A 458 7.02 -20.41 22.00
C LYS A 458 6.47 -19.61 20.83
N LEU A 459 7.33 -19.00 19.99
CA LEU A 459 6.86 -18.42 18.72
C LEU A 459 6.18 -19.49 17.83
N ALA A 460 6.73 -20.70 17.76
CA ALA A 460 6.15 -21.79 16.97
C ALA A 460 4.80 -22.29 17.49
N GLU A 461 4.63 -22.37 18.81
CA GLU A 461 3.34 -22.65 19.44
C GLU A 461 2.29 -21.61 19.01
N GLU A 462 2.64 -20.32 19.11
CA GLU A 462 1.74 -19.24 18.68
C GLU A 462 1.46 -19.28 17.18
N VAL A 463 2.49 -19.38 16.33
CA VAL A 463 2.38 -19.45 14.87
C VAL A 463 1.56 -20.65 14.40
N ILE A 464 1.66 -21.81 15.07
CA ILE A 464 0.86 -22.98 14.72
C ILE A 464 -0.59 -22.84 15.18
N GLY A 465 -0.83 -22.25 16.35
CA GLY A 465 -2.15 -21.80 16.82
C GLY A 465 -3.24 -22.88 16.90
N ARG A 466 -2.88 -24.17 17.00
CA ARG A 466 -3.84 -25.29 17.05
C ARG A 466 -3.52 -26.29 18.17
N PRO A 467 -4.53 -26.99 18.74
CA PRO A 467 -4.33 -27.94 19.82
C PRO A 467 -3.25 -29.01 19.52
N GLY A 468 -2.51 -29.40 20.55
CA GLY A 468 -1.47 -30.44 20.45
C GLY A 468 -0.13 -29.99 19.87
N TYR A 469 0.12 -28.68 19.80
CA TYR A 469 1.39 -28.09 19.33
C TYR A 469 1.98 -27.06 20.29
N ASP A 470 1.83 -27.29 21.61
CA ASP A 470 2.53 -26.51 22.64
C ASP A 470 4.06 -26.65 22.59
N GLU A 471 4.79 -25.73 23.22
CA GLU A 471 6.26 -25.71 23.27
C GLU A 471 6.85 -27.02 23.81
N LYS A 472 6.20 -27.68 24.78
CA LYS A 472 6.66 -28.96 25.34
C LYS A 472 6.56 -30.07 24.29
N ARG A 473 5.44 -30.15 23.57
CA ARG A 473 5.21 -31.11 22.49
C ARG A 473 6.13 -30.84 21.29
N LEU A 474 6.33 -29.58 20.91
CA LEU A 474 7.25 -29.20 19.83
C LEU A 474 8.71 -29.59 20.16
N LYS A 475 9.16 -29.39 21.40
CA LYS A 475 10.49 -29.89 21.86
C LYS A 475 10.56 -31.42 21.82
N ALA A 476 9.49 -32.12 22.20
CA ALA A 476 9.43 -33.59 22.12
C ALA A 476 9.44 -34.15 20.68
N LEU A 477 9.20 -33.33 19.66
CA LEU A 477 9.33 -33.73 18.25
C LEU A 477 10.78 -33.72 17.73
N ILE A 478 11.74 -33.14 18.47
CA ILE A 478 13.17 -33.15 18.12
C ILE A 478 13.68 -34.59 18.10
N GLY A 479 14.01 -35.10 16.91
CA GLY A 479 14.53 -36.45 16.70
C GLY A 479 15.93 -36.46 16.10
N LYS A 480 16.27 -37.54 15.38
CA LYS A 480 17.52 -37.64 14.60
C LYS A 480 17.45 -36.92 13.24
N LYS A 481 16.25 -36.76 12.68
CA LYS A 481 15.99 -36.13 11.36
C LYS A 481 15.21 -34.81 11.55
N GLU A 482 15.15 -34.03 10.49
CA GLU A 482 14.24 -32.89 10.40
C GLU A 482 12.77 -33.33 10.31
N ARG A 483 11.85 -32.45 10.73
CA ARG A 483 10.39 -32.63 10.59
C ARG A 483 9.75 -31.32 10.15
N ARG A 484 9.02 -31.34 9.03
CA ARG A 484 8.21 -30.21 8.55
C ARG A 484 6.83 -30.21 9.21
N ILE A 485 6.39 -29.05 9.69
CA ILE A 485 5.02 -28.81 10.18
C ILE A 485 4.38 -27.75 9.27
N ASN A 486 3.39 -28.15 8.49
CA ASN A 486 2.58 -27.21 7.69
C ASN A 486 1.61 -26.42 8.59
N LEU A 487 1.51 -25.12 8.35
CA LEU A 487 0.50 -24.27 8.96
C LEU A 487 -0.86 -24.51 8.28
N ALA A 488 -1.95 -24.31 9.03
CA ALA A 488 -3.30 -24.50 8.49
C ALA A 488 -3.71 -23.35 7.56
N LYS A 489 -3.25 -22.14 7.87
CA LYS A 489 -3.25 -20.97 7.00
C LYS A 489 -1.80 -20.48 6.91
N PRO A 490 -1.26 -20.18 5.72
CA PRO A 490 0.02 -19.48 5.60
C PRO A 490 -0.05 -18.11 6.28
N ILE A 491 1.07 -17.63 6.81
CA ILE A 491 1.14 -16.40 7.61
C ILE A 491 2.03 -15.37 6.92
N PRO A 492 1.56 -14.14 6.63
CA PRO A 492 2.39 -13.05 6.16
C PRO A 492 3.55 -12.76 7.13
N VAL A 493 4.75 -12.54 6.57
CA VAL A 493 5.96 -12.18 7.28
C VAL A 493 6.50 -10.89 6.68
N HIS A 494 6.57 -9.83 7.48
CA HIS A 494 7.07 -8.51 7.10
C HIS A 494 8.41 -8.27 7.78
N ILE A 495 9.45 -8.02 6.99
CA ILE A 495 10.78 -7.69 7.48
C ILE A 495 11.01 -6.19 7.22
N GLU A 496 10.96 -5.41 8.28
CA GLU A 496 10.74 -3.96 8.25
C GLU A 496 11.97 -3.16 8.71
N TYR A 497 12.03 -1.88 8.37
CA TYR A 497 13.10 -0.98 8.82
C TYR A 497 12.57 0.35 9.38
N PHE A 498 11.98 0.31 10.58
CA PHE A 498 11.46 1.51 11.24
C PHE A 498 12.40 2.01 12.35
N THR A 499 12.99 3.18 12.09
CA THR A 499 13.88 3.92 13.00
C THR A 499 13.15 4.94 13.88
N ALA A 500 11.87 5.19 13.61
CA ALA A 500 10.97 5.96 14.47
C ALA A 500 9.65 5.20 14.63
N VAL A 501 9.29 4.88 15.88
CA VAL A 501 8.11 4.10 16.23
C VAL A 501 7.38 4.78 17.38
N VAL A 502 6.05 4.88 17.33
CA VAL A 502 5.23 5.28 18.47
C VAL A 502 4.90 4.02 19.27
N ASN A 503 5.27 3.97 20.55
CA ASN A 503 4.98 2.80 21.38
C ASN A 503 3.52 2.79 21.84
N ASP A 504 3.11 1.69 22.49
CA ASP A 504 1.79 1.48 23.10
C ASP A 504 1.40 2.56 24.14
N ASP A 505 2.37 3.29 24.70
CA ASP A 505 2.18 4.42 25.64
C ASP A 505 2.01 5.79 24.95
N GLY A 506 2.03 5.83 23.62
CA GLY A 506 1.96 7.04 22.82
C GLY A 506 3.27 7.84 22.75
N ALA A 507 4.38 7.37 23.31
CA ALA A 507 5.67 8.05 23.23
C ALA A 507 6.40 7.72 21.91
N LEU A 508 7.02 8.73 21.28
CA LEU A 508 7.84 8.52 20.08
C LEU A 508 9.22 7.99 20.49
N LYS A 509 9.60 6.82 20.00
CA LYS A 509 10.92 6.23 20.24
C LYS A 509 11.74 6.14 18.97
N LEU A 510 12.99 6.57 19.06
CA LEU A 510 13.96 6.45 17.97
C LEU A 510 14.86 5.22 18.17
N TYR A 511 15.31 4.64 17.07
CA TYR A 511 16.26 3.53 17.02
C TYR A 511 17.46 3.89 16.14
N ASP A 512 18.60 3.24 16.41
CA ASP A 512 19.83 3.42 15.63
C ASP A 512 19.61 3.04 14.15
N ASP A 513 20.04 3.90 13.23
CA ASP A 513 20.07 3.61 11.78
C ASP A 513 21.24 2.68 11.43
N ILE A 514 21.12 1.41 11.84
CA ILE A 514 22.24 0.43 11.83
C ILE A 514 22.81 0.12 10.44
N TYR A 515 22.02 0.28 9.37
CA TYR A 515 22.45 0.10 7.97
C TYR A 515 22.63 1.43 7.22
N GLY A 516 22.13 2.55 7.74
CA GLY A 516 22.26 3.88 7.12
C GLY A 516 21.12 4.23 6.14
N TYR A 517 20.05 3.44 6.11
CA TYR A 517 18.93 3.65 5.19
C TYR A 517 18.12 4.91 5.54
N SER A 518 18.11 5.36 6.80
CA SER A 518 17.40 6.59 7.18
C SER A 518 18.14 7.86 6.84
N ALA A 519 19.46 7.87 6.97
CA ALA A 519 20.28 8.94 6.40
C ALA A 519 20.04 9.08 4.88
N LYS A 520 19.96 7.96 4.15
CA LYS A 520 19.68 7.97 2.70
C LYS A 520 18.27 8.46 2.36
N VAL A 521 17.23 7.97 3.04
CA VAL A 521 15.84 8.42 2.79
C VAL A 521 15.67 9.90 3.09
N ARG A 522 16.21 10.41 4.21
CA ARG A 522 16.19 11.85 4.51
C ARG A 522 16.91 12.67 3.43
N SER A 523 18.06 12.20 2.95
CA SER A 523 18.77 12.84 1.84
C SER A 523 17.97 12.85 0.53
N ALA A 524 17.28 11.75 0.19
CA ALA A 524 16.43 11.68 -1.00
C ALA A 524 15.20 12.60 -0.92
N LEU A 525 14.68 12.84 0.29
CA LEU A 525 13.57 13.76 0.57
C LEU A 525 14.01 15.23 0.76
N ALA A 526 15.31 15.52 0.67
CA ALA A 526 15.91 16.82 1.02
C ALA A 526 15.49 17.32 2.43
N LEU A 527 15.91 16.57 3.46
CA LEU A 527 15.64 16.76 4.90
C LEU A 527 16.89 16.66 5.81
#